data_AF-A0A2S4YS79-F1
#
_entry.id   AF-A0A2S4YS79-F1
#
_cell.length_a   1.000
_cell.length_b   1.000
_cell.length_c   1.000
_cell.angle_alpha   90.00
_cell.angle_beta   90.00
_cell.angle_gamma   90.00
#
_symmetry.space_group_name_H-M   'P 1'
#
loop_
_entity.id
_entity.type
_entity.pdbx_description
1 polymer ?
#
loop_
_entity_poly.entity_id
_entity_poly.type
_entity_poly.pdbx_seq_one_letter_code
_entity_poly.pdbx_strand_id
1 'polypeptide(L)'
;MESSTDGVAVPSAVAAAPPVSLSPSRAGDFMQCPLLYRFRVIDKLPEKPSEAATRGTLVHAVLERLFDVPAAERTAPRAKALLPGQWDRLRESRPEVVELFADDPEGERLARWLGEAERLIERWFTLEDPTRLEPAERELFVEAELESGLRLRGIIDRVDVAPTGEVRIVDYKTGKAPRPEYAEGALFQMKFYALVVWRLKKTVPRRLQLVYLGSGDVLTYDPVLADLERVERKLLALWEAIRVATETGDWRPRRSKLCGWCDHQAVCPEFGGTPPPYPLPVRPAAGVPAAAQSLPAQRGDAAAGPEVSASVRVPESDGGVQGRMGPD
;
A
#
# COMPACT_ATOMS: atom_id res chain seq x y z
N MET A 1 -14.79 26.42 -53.44
CA MET A 1 -14.75 25.08 -52.83
C MET A 1 -13.30 24.82 -52.46
N GLU A 2 -12.89 25.25 -51.27
CA GLU A 2 -11.61 24.84 -50.67
C GLU A 2 -11.94 24.42 -49.25
N SER A 3 -11.88 23.11 -49.02
CA SER A 3 -12.16 22.46 -47.74
C SER A 3 -10.92 22.54 -46.87
N SER A 4 -10.95 23.42 -45.87
CA SER A 4 -10.00 23.39 -44.75
C SER A 4 -10.25 22.14 -43.92
N THR A 5 -9.29 21.21 -43.91
CA THR A 5 -9.23 20.13 -42.93
C THR A 5 -8.52 20.64 -41.68
N ASP A 6 -9.30 20.91 -40.64
CA ASP A 6 -8.77 21.15 -39.29
C ASP A 6 -8.13 19.87 -38.75
N GLY A 7 -6.81 19.90 -38.62
CA GLY A 7 -6.04 18.86 -37.95
C GLY A 7 -6.28 18.93 -36.45
N VAL A 8 -6.98 17.94 -35.91
CA VAL A 8 -7.13 17.72 -34.47
C VAL A 8 -5.75 17.43 -33.89
N ALA A 9 -5.21 18.37 -33.11
CA ALA A 9 -3.95 18.21 -32.40
C ALA A 9 -4.10 17.10 -31.35
N VAL A 10 -3.35 16.01 -31.53
CA VAL A 10 -3.19 14.95 -30.54
C VAL A 10 -2.42 15.54 -29.34
N PRO A 11 -2.87 15.34 -28.08
CA PRO A 11 -2.17 15.87 -26.93
C PRO A 11 -0.76 15.29 -26.84
N SER A 12 0.23 16.18 -26.70
CA SER A 12 1.65 15.84 -26.55
C SER A 12 1.84 14.89 -25.37
N ALA A 13 2.40 13.70 -25.62
CA ALA A 13 2.78 12.76 -24.58
C ALA A 13 3.75 13.44 -23.61
N VAL A 14 3.43 13.43 -22.31
CA VAL A 14 4.35 13.87 -21.27
C VAL A 14 5.60 12.97 -21.36
N ALA A 15 6.75 13.57 -21.65
CA ALA A 15 8.01 12.82 -21.77
C ALA A 15 8.24 11.99 -20.50
N ALA A 16 8.54 10.70 -20.67
CA ALA A 16 8.88 9.84 -19.56
C ALA A 16 10.11 10.40 -18.82
N ALA A 17 10.09 10.35 -17.49
CA ALA A 17 11.18 10.81 -16.66
C ALA A 17 11.61 9.70 -15.70
N PRO A 18 12.90 9.60 -15.34
CA PRO A 18 13.36 8.70 -14.30
C PRO A 18 12.61 8.95 -12.99
N PRO A 19 12.31 7.90 -12.20
CA PRO A 19 11.70 8.08 -10.90
C PRO A 19 12.66 8.86 -9.98
N VAL A 20 12.11 9.80 -9.21
CA VAL A 20 12.86 10.61 -8.23
C VAL A 20 12.42 10.36 -6.78
N SER A 21 11.39 9.53 -6.60
CA SER A 21 10.81 9.25 -5.29
C SER A 21 10.26 7.84 -5.19
N LEU A 22 10.29 7.28 -3.98
CA LEU A 22 9.73 5.99 -3.65
C LEU A 22 8.52 6.16 -2.72
N SER A 23 7.47 5.39 -2.96
CA SER A 23 6.30 5.25 -2.08
C SER A 23 6.15 3.79 -1.66
N PRO A 24 5.35 3.47 -0.62
CA PRO A 24 5.15 2.08 -0.22
C PRO A 24 4.61 1.21 -1.36
N SER A 25 3.63 1.71 -2.11
CA SER A 25 3.05 1.02 -3.27
C SER A 25 4.08 0.75 -4.36
N ARG A 26 4.87 1.76 -4.74
CA ARG A 26 5.95 1.62 -5.74
C ARG A 26 7.04 0.65 -5.27
N ALA A 27 7.42 0.70 -4.00
CA ALA A 27 8.35 -0.26 -3.43
C ALA A 27 7.77 -1.69 -3.51
N GLY A 28 6.49 -1.84 -3.18
CA GLY A 28 5.75 -3.08 -3.31
C GLY A 28 5.74 -3.62 -4.74
N ASP A 29 5.43 -2.78 -5.74
CA ASP A 29 5.42 -3.15 -7.15
C ASP A 29 6.78 -3.71 -7.60
N PHE A 30 7.88 -3.02 -7.29
CA PHE A 30 9.21 -3.49 -7.68
C PHE A 30 9.59 -4.78 -6.96
N MET A 31 9.32 -4.87 -5.65
CA MET A 31 9.58 -6.08 -4.87
C MET A 31 8.77 -7.27 -5.40
N GLN A 32 7.55 -7.05 -5.88
CA GLN A 32 6.69 -8.05 -6.49
C GLN A 32 7.22 -8.46 -7.88
N CYS A 33 7.44 -7.49 -8.76
CA CYS A 33 7.89 -7.70 -10.13
C CYS A 33 8.51 -6.39 -10.69
N PRO A 34 9.82 -6.35 -10.99
CA PRO A 34 10.43 -5.16 -11.59
C PRO A 34 9.74 -4.70 -12.88
N LEU A 35 9.29 -5.64 -13.73
CA LEU A 35 8.55 -5.27 -14.95
C LEU A 35 7.19 -4.61 -14.65
N LEU A 36 6.50 -5.00 -13.58
CA LEU A 36 5.26 -4.34 -13.13
C LEU A 36 5.54 -2.89 -12.71
N TYR A 37 6.61 -2.68 -11.94
CA TYR A 37 7.05 -1.33 -11.58
C TYR A 37 7.28 -0.47 -12.82
N ARG A 38 8.00 -1.00 -13.81
CA ARG A 38 8.25 -0.29 -15.08
C ARG A 38 6.93 0.11 -15.74
N PHE A 39 6.00 -0.84 -15.92
CA PHE A 39 4.71 -0.60 -16.56
C PHE A 39 3.88 0.50 -15.87
N ARG A 40 3.84 0.49 -14.54
CA ARG A 40 3.06 1.45 -13.76
C ARG A 40 3.73 2.81 -13.60
N VAL A 41 5.03 2.83 -13.34
CA VAL A 41 5.75 4.04 -12.90
C VAL A 41 6.43 4.77 -14.06
N ILE A 42 6.99 4.02 -15.01
CA ILE A 42 7.79 4.58 -16.11
C ILE A 42 6.92 4.69 -17.37
N ASP A 43 6.38 3.55 -17.83
CA ASP A 43 5.57 3.51 -19.04
C ASP A 43 4.16 4.11 -18.81
N LYS A 44 3.70 4.12 -17.55
CA LYS A 44 2.37 4.58 -17.11
C LYS A 44 1.25 3.99 -17.95
N LEU A 45 1.32 2.67 -18.18
CA LEU A 45 0.30 1.95 -18.92
C LEU A 45 -1.05 2.11 -18.21
N PRO A 46 -2.15 2.32 -18.97
CA PRO A 46 -3.46 2.44 -18.36
C PRO A 46 -3.84 1.14 -17.67
N GLU A 47 -4.43 1.26 -16.48
CA GLU A 47 -5.00 0.16 -15.73
C GLU A 47 -6.51 0.36 -15.65
N LYS A 48 -7.26 -0.73 -15.77
CA LYS A 48 -8.71 -0.65 -15.62
C LYS A 48 -9.02 -0.46 -14.14
N PRO A 49 -9.98 0.40 -13.77
CA PRO A 49 -10.46 0.40 -12.40
C PRO A 49 -10.97 -1.00 -12.07
N SER A 50 -10.78 -1.42 -10.82
CA SER A 50 -11.40 -2.64 -10.31
C SER A 50 -12.45 -2.28 -9.27
N GLU A 51 -13.51 -3.09 -9.20
CA GLU A 51 -14.55 -2.93 -8.18
C GLU A 51 -13.96 -2.93 -6.75
N ALA A 52 -12.95 -3.77 -6.50
CA ALA A 52 -12.31 -3.88 -5.20
C ALA A 52 -11.52 -2.61 -4.82
N ALA A 53 -10.67 -2.10 -5.72
CA ALA A 53 -9.90 -0.89 -5.46
C ALA A 53 -10.80 0.34 -5.31
N THR A 54 -11.80 0.46 -6.19
CA THR A 54 -12.78 1.57 -6.17
C THR A 54 -13.56 1.58 -4.86
N ARG A 55 -13.93 0.41 -4.33
CA ARG A 55 -14.62 0.29 -3.05
C ARG A 55 -13.71 0.68 -1.89
N GLY A 56 -12.43 0.32 -1.97
CA GLY A 56 -11.40 0.80 -1.06
C GLY A 56 -11.40 2.32 -0.97
N THR A 57 -11.23 2.99 -2.11
CA THR A 57 -11.25 4.46 -2.19
C THR A 57 -12.54 5.07 -1.63
N LEU A 58 -13.71 4.51 -1.98
CA LEU A 58 -14.99 5.01 -1.50
C LEU A 58 -15.12 4.88 0.04
N VAL A 59 -14.74 3.73 0.59
CA VAL A 59 -14.80 3.50 2.05
C VAL A 59 -13.83 4.42 2.79
N HIS A 60 -12.61 4.62 2.29
CA HIS A 60 -11.64 5.54 2.89
C HIS A 60 -12.18 6.97 2.91
N ALA A 61 -12.75 7.44 1.79
CA ALA A 61 -13.35 8.77 1.71
C ALA A 61 -14.50 8.96 2.71
N VAL A 62 -15.34 7.94 2.92
CA VAL A 62 -16.40 7.99 3.95
C VAL A 62 -15.81 8.06 5.36
N LEU A 63 -14.83 7.22 5.68
CA LEU A 63 -14.20 7.22 7.01
C LEU A 63 -13.43 8.52 7.28
N GLU A 64 -12.74 9.07 6.28
CA GLU A 64 -12.14 10.40 6.35
C GLU A 64 -13.20 11.43 6.70
N ARG A 65 -14.28 11.54 5.90
CA ARG A 65 -15.31 12.58 6.03
C ARG A 65 -16.14 12.46 7.29
N LEU A 66 -16.26 11.28 7.87
CA LEU A 66 -16.95 11.09 9.15
C LEU A 66 -16.34 11.96 10.26
N PHE A 67 -15.03 12.17 10.26
CA PHE A 67 -14.36 12.99 11.27
C PHE A 67 -14.61 14.50 11.13
N ASP A 68 -15.23 14.96 10.03
CA ASP A 68 -15.75 16.34 9.92
C ASP A 68 -17.00 16.56 10.81
N VAL A 69 -17.65 15.49 11.25
CA VAL A 69 -18.82 15.51 12.13
C VAL A 69 -18.36 15.61 13.60
N PRO A 70 -19.06 16.35 14.48
CA PRO A 70 -18.75 16.37 15.91
C PRO A 70 -18.70 14.97 16.53
N ALA A 71 -17.78 14.73 17.45
CA ALA A 71 -17.50 13.40 18.00
C ALA A 71 -18.75 12.65 18.47
N ALA A 72 -19.62 13.30 19.23
CA ALA A 72 -20.84 12.70 19.77
C ALA A 72 -21.87 12.27 18.70
N GLU A 73 -21.76 12.78 17.48
CA GLU A 73 -22.68 12.51 16.37
C GLU A 73 -22.10 11.49 15.36
N ARG A 74 -20.85 11.06 15.53
CA ARG A 74 -20.18 10.08 14.65
C ARG A 74 -20.77 8.68 14.86
N THR A 75 -21.85 8.39 14.16
CA THR A 75 -22.60 7.12 14.26
C THR A 75 -22.58 6.34 12.95
N ALA A 76 -22.80 5.03 13.02
CA ALA A 76 -22.84 4.17 11.81
C ALA A 76 -23.91 4.61 10.79
N PRO A 77 -25.15 4.99 11.18
CA PRO A 77 -26.12 5.55 10.25
C PRO A 77 -25.62 6.84 9.58
N ARG A 78 -24.94 7.72 10.32
CA ARG A 78 -24.39 8.96 9.78
C ARG A 78 -23.28 8.69 8.77
N ALA A 79 -22.37 7.77 9.07
CA ALA A 79 -21.31 7.37 8.15
C ALA A 79 -21.86 6.78 6.84
N LYS A 80 -22.86 5.88 6.94
CA LYS A 80 -23.54 5.33 5.76
C LYS A 80 -24.23 6.40 4.92
N ALA A 81 -24.83 7.41 5.55
CA ALA A 81 -25.46 8.53 4.84
C ALA A 81 -24.47 9.40 4.03
N LEU A 82 -23.16 9.31 4.27
CA LEU A 82 -22.14 10.00 3.47
C LEU A 82 -21.85 9.29 2.14
N LEU A 83 -22.17 8.01 2.04
CA LEU A 83 -21.75 7.13 0.95
C LEU A 83 -22.26 7.57 -0.43
N PRO A 84 -23.54 7.95 -0.63
CA PRO A 84 -24.01 8.44 -1.92
C PRO A 84 -23.24 9.67 -2.40
N GLY A 85 -23.03 10.65 -1.50
CA GLY A 85 -22.30 11.88 -1.83
C GLY A 85 -20.82 11.63 -2.12
N GLN A 86 -20.17 10.67 -1.44
CA GLN A 86 -18.79 10.29 -1.77
C GLN A 86 -18.71 9.50 -3.08
N TRP A 87 -19.73 8.70 -3.41
CA TRP A 87 -19.80 8.00 -4.69
C TRP A 87 -19.93 8.97 -5.86
N ASP A 88 -20.77 9.99 -5.74
CA ASP A 88 -20.91 11.02 -6.77
C ASP A 88 -19.60 11.79 -6.99
N ARG A 89 -18.92 12.21 -5.92
CA ARG A 89 -17.59 12.85 -6.00
C ARG A 89 -16.54 11.94 -6.65
N LEU A 90 -16.58 10.64 -6.35
CA LEU A 90 -15.65 9.68 -6.96
C LEU A 90 -15.90 9.56 -8.46
N ARG A 91 -17.15 9.54 -8.92
CA ARG A 91 -17.50 9.53 -10.34
C ARG A 91 -17.09 10.82 -11.06
N GLU A 92 -17.21 11.97 -10.40
CA GLU A 92 -16.79 13.27 -10.94
C GLU A 92 -15.26 13.33 -11.11
N SER A 93 -14.53 12.91 -10.08
CA SER A 93 -13.05 12.95 -10.07
C SER A 93 -12.41 11.85 -10.90
N ARG A 94 -13.11 10.72 -11.09
CA ARG A 94 -12.64 9.54 -11.82
C ARG A 94 -13.75 8.97 -12.70
N PRO A 95 -14.07 9.62 -13.83
CA PRO A 95 -15.16 9.19 -14.72
C PRO A 95 -15.04 7.73 -15.17
N GLU A 96 -13.82 7.18 -15.26
CA GLU A 96 -13.59 5.79 -15.63
C GLU A 96 -14.23 4.77 -14.67
N VAL A 97 -14.53 5.15 -13.42
CA VAL A 97 -15.20 4.23 -12.47
C VAL A 97 -16.65 3.95 -12.85
N VAL A 98 -17.26 4.75 -13.72
CA VAL A 98 -18.62 4.51 -14.24
C VAL A 98 -18.62 3.28 -15.17
N GLU A 99 -17.54 3.07 -15.91
CA GLU A 99 -17.38 1.92 -16.81
C GLU A 99 -17.42 0.57 -16.06
N LEU A 100 -17.16 0.57 -14.75
CA LEU A 100 -17.29 -0.62 -13.92
C LEU A 100 -18.71 -1.18 -13.93
N PHE A 101 -19.72 -0.35 -14.13
CA PHE A 101 -21.15 -0.68 -14.04
C PHE A 101 -21.92 -0.40 -15.35
N ALA A 102 -21.22 -0.25 -16.48
CA ALA A 102 -21.84 0.10 -17.76
C ALA A 102 -22.82 -0.97 -18.30
N ASP A 103 -22.61 -2.24 -17.96
CA ASP A 103 -23.45 -3.39 -18.31
C ASP A 103 -24.53 -3.71 -17.25
N ASP A 104 -24.84 -2.77 -16.35
CA ASP A 104 -25.83 -2.91 -15.26
C ASP A 104 -27.00 -1.91 -15.40
N PRO A 105 -27.87 -2.05 -16.42
CA PRO A 105 -28.91 -1.06 -16.73
C PRO A 105 -29.96 -0.90 -15.62
N GLU A 106 -30.22 -1.96 -14.85
CA GLU A 106 -31.14 -1.96 -13.70
C GLU A 106 -30.46 -1.53 -12.39
N GLY A 107 -29.12 -1.38 -12.39
CA GLY A 107 -28.34 -0.93 -11.23
C GLY A 107 -28.22 -1.94 -10.08
N GLU A 108 -28.58 -3.21 -10.29
CA GLU A 108 -28.57 -4.24 -9.24
C GLU A 108 -27.16 -4.57 -8.75
N ARG A 109 -26.18 -4.61 -9.67
CA ARG A 109 -24.79 -4.89 -9.33
C ARG A 109 -24.16 -3.71 -8.61
N LEU A 110 -24.44 -2.48 -9.05
CA LEU A 110 -24.03 -1.27 -8.35
C LEU A 110 -24.63 -1.21 -6.94
N ALA A 111 -25.93 -1.45 -6.80
CA ALA A 111 -26.59 -1.46 -5.49
C ALA A 111 -25.99 -2.50 -4.54
N ARG A 112 -25.72 -3.72 -5.03
CA ARG A 112 -25.03 -4.76 -4.25
C ARG A 112 -23.63 -4.31 -3.82
N TRP A 113 -22.87 -3.74 -4.74
CA TRP A 113 -21.52 -3.26 -4.47
C TRP A 113 -21.48 -2.12 -3.45
N LEU A 114 -22.42 -1.17 -3.53
CA LEU A 114 -22.59 -0.11 -2.52
C LEU A 114 -22.97 -0.70 -1.16
N GLY A 115 -23.87 -1.68 -1.13
CA GLY A 115 -24.21 -2.41 0.10
C GLY A 115 -23.02 -3.15 0.72
N GLU A 116 -22.09 -3.65 -0.09
CA GLU A 116 -20.84 -4.22 0.43
C GLU A 116 -19.93 -3.16 1.05
N ALA A 117 -19.88 -1.94 0.48
CA ALA A 117 -19.15 -0.82 1.08
C ALA A 117 -19.77 -0.38 2.42
N GLU A 118 -21.11 -0.31 2.51
CA GLU A 118 -21.81 -0.03 3.76
C GLU A 118 -21.47 -1.03 4.86
N ARG A 119 -21.39 -2.33 4.54
CA ARG A 119 -21.02 -3.37 5.51
C ARG A 119 -19.59 -3.22 6.03
N LEU A 120 -18.67 -2.74 5.20
CA LEU A 120 -17.30 -2.44 5.64
C LEU A 120 -17.27 -1.24 6.58
N ILE A 121 -18.04 -0.19 6.29
CA ILE A 121 -18.19 0.99 7.14
C ILE A 121 -18.82 0.60 8.48
N GLU A 122 -19.91 -0.18 8.48
CA GLU A 122 -20.52 -0.68 9.71
C GLU A 122 -19.55 -1.48 10.55
N ARG A 123 -18.75 -2.35 9.92
CA ARG A 123 -17.76 -3.15 10.63
C ARG A 123 -16.72 -2.30 11.34
N TRP A 124 -16.34 -1.15 10.78
CA TRP A 124 -15.39 -0.27 11.46
C TRP A 124 -15.87 0.17 12.85
N PHE A 125 -17.18 0.40 13.03
CA PHE A 125 -17.77 0.75 14.34
C PHE A 125 -17.71 -0.39 15.36
N THR A 126 -17.41 -1.62 14.96
CA THR A 126 -17.15 -2.73 15.89
C THR A 126 -15.69 -2.81 16.30
N LEU A 127 -14.79 -2.08 15.62
CA LEU A 127 -13.34 -2.10 15.84
C LEU A 127 -12.86 -0.88 16.61
N GLU A 128 -13.48 0.27 16.36
CA GLU A 128 -13.12 1.54 16.98
C GLU A 128 -14.37 2.33 17.37
N ASP A 129 -14.25 3.13 18.43
CA ASP A 129 -15.27 4.07 18.86
C ASP A 129 -14.89 5.50 18.40
N PRO A 130 -15.48 6.01 17.31
CA PRO A 130 -15.13 7.32 16.77
C PRO A 130 -15.52 8.50 17.64
N THR A 131 -16.39 8.29 18.63
CA THR A 131 -16.78 9.35 19.57
C THR A 131 -15.66 9.68 20.55
N ARG A 132 -14.63 8.82 20.62
CA ARG A 132 -13.46 8.93 21.50
C ARG A 132 -12.17 9.25 20.74
N LEU A 133 -12.25 9.50 19.44
CA LEU A 133 -11.12 9.74 18.57
C LEU A 133 -11.18 11.15 18.01
N GLU A 134 -10.09 11.90 18.12
CA GLU A 134 -9.88 13.15 17.39
C GLU A 134 -8.54 13.02 16.65
N PRO A 135 -8.56 12.57 15.37
CA PRO A 135 -7.34 12.47 14.59
C PRO A 135 -6.66 13.83 14.46
N ALA A 136 -5.35 13.85 14.62
CA ALA A 136 -4.55 15.05 14.40
C ALA A 136 -4.47 15.39 12.91
N GLU A 137 -4.37 14.37 12.07
CA GLU A 137 -4.32 14.51 10.61
C GLU A 137 -5.08 13.34 9.95
N ARG A 138 -5.66 13.60 8.78
CA ARG A 138 -6.35 12.61 7.92
C ARG A 138 -5.86 12.79 6.49
N GLU A 139 -5.69 11.70 5.75
CA GLU A 139 -5.13 11.71 4.38
C GLU A 139 -3.84 12.56 4.30
N LEU A 140 -2.97 12.39 5.29
CA LEU A 140 -1.77 13.21 5.46
C LEU A 140 -0.75 12.85 4.38
N PHE A 141 -0.54 13.77 3.44
CA PHE A 141 0.60 13.70 2.54
C PHE A 141 1.89 13.92 3.32
N VAL A 142 2.80 12.95 3.22
CA VAL A 142 4.12 12.99 3.84
C VAL A 142 5.21 12.86 2.79
N GLU A 143 6.27 13.65 2.94
CA GLU A 143 7.46 13.57 2.11
C GLU A 143 8.70 13.82 2.97
N ALA A 144 9.70 12.94 2.87
CA ALA A 144 11.00 13.10 3.53
C ALA A 144 12.12 12.76 2.55
N GLU A 145 13.15 13.61 2.50
CA GLU A 145 14.39 13.30 1.80
C GLU A 145 15.38 12.66 2.78
N LEU A 146 15.90 11.48 2.42
CA LEU A 146 16.96 10.81 3.17
C LEU A 146 18.31 11.45 2.88
N GLU A 147 19.32 11.16 3.71
CA GLU A 147 20.69 11.65 3.52
C GLU A 147 21.30 11.26 2.16
N SER A 148 20.85 10.16 1.58
CA SER A 148 21.25 9.72 0.23
C SER A 148 20.67 10.57 -0.91
N GLY A 149 19.77 11.51 -0.62
CA GLY A 149 18.96 12.25 -1.60
C GLY A 149 17.71 11.50 -2.06
N LEU A 150 17.47 10.26 -1.58
CA LEU A 150 16.24 9.52 -1.88
C LEU A 150 15.03 10.20 -1.22
N ARG A 151 14.05 10.61 -2.02
CA ARG A 151 12.76 11.09 -1.53
C ARG A 151 11.79 9.94 -1.27
N LEU A 152 11.33 9.83 -0.03
CA LEU A 152 10.25 8.94 0.37
C LEU A 152 8.97 9.74 0.48
N ARG A 153 7.88 9.27 -0.13
CA ARG A 153 6.59 9.95 -0.07
C ARG A 153 5.41 8.99 0.05
N GLY A 154 4.30 9.47 0.58
CA GLY A 154 3.06 8.73 0.60
C GLY A 154 1.94 9.48 1.29
N ILE A 155 0.81 8.80 1.47
CA ILE A 155 -0.39 9.34 2.11
C ILE A 155 -0.74 8.40 3.25
N ILE A 156 -0.85 8.96 4.46
CA ILE A 156 -1.25 8.23 5.66
C ILE A 156 -2.74 8.49 5.87
N ASP A 157 -3.56 7.43 5.92
CA ASP A 157 -5.01 7.56 6.07
C ASP A 157 -5.38 8.37 7.33
N ARG A 158 -4.76 8.04 8.48
CA ARG A 158 -5.05 8.71 9.76
C ARG A 158 -3.86 8.73 10.71
N VAL A 159 -3.63 9.87 11.34
CA VAL A 159 -2.64 10.04 12.42
C VAL A 159 -3.36 10.49 13.69
N ASP A 160 -3.24 9.71 14.75
CA ASP A 160 -3.74 10.07 16.08
C ASP A 160 -2.57 10.53 16.96
N VAL A 161 -2.78 11.56 17.77
CA VAL A 161 -1.80 12.03 18.77
C VAL A 161 -2.49 12.05 20.13
N ALA A 162 -1.98 11.27 21.07
CA ALA A 162 -2.49 11.26 22.44
C ALA A 162 -2.18 12.60 23.16
N PRO A 163 -2.90 12.97 24.23
CA PRO A 163 -2.54 14.14 25.06
C PRO A 163 -1.11 14.09 25.63
N THR A 164 -0.54 12.89 25.76
CA THR A 164 0.85 12.63 26.16
C THR A 164 1.86 12.90 25.04
N GLY A 165 1.41 13.18 23.82
CA GLY A 165 2.23 13.38 22.62
C GLY A 165 2.58 12.08 21.87
N GLU A 166 2.11 10.93 22.35
CA GLU A 166 2.36 9.64 21.68
C GLU A 166 1.59 9.56 20.35
N VAL A 167 2.30 9.22 19.28
CA VAL A 167 1.76 9.17 17.91
C VAL A 167 1.34 7.76 17.53
N ARG A 168 0.14 7.60 16.95
CA ARG A 168 -0.34 6.37 16.32
C ARG A 168 -0.63 6.61 14.84
N ILE A 169 -0.02 5.81 13.97
CA ILE A 169 -0.30 5.81 12.53
C ILE A 169 -1.32 4.70 12.24
N VAL A 170 -2.39 5.04 11.53
CA VAL A 170 -3.47 4.12 11.20
C VAL A 170 -3.66 4.07 9.68
N ASP A 171 -3.85 2.87 9.15
CA ASP A 171 -4.18 2.60 7.75
C ASP A 171 -5.35 1.62 7.69
N TYR A 172 -6.33 1.94 6.86
CA TYR A 172 -7.53 1.14 6.65
C TYR A 172 -7.31 0.17 5.50
N LYS A 173 -7.78 -1.06 5.66
CA LYS A 173 -7.77 -2.09 4.61
C LYS A 173 -9.15 -2.67 4.45
N THR A 174 -9.72 -2.57 3.24
CA THR A 174 -11.03 -3.17 2.92
C THR A 174 -10.98 -4.69 2.69
N GLY A 175 -9.77 -5.25 2.53
CA GLY A 175 -9.53 -6.68 2.46
C GLY A 175 -9.48 -7.38 3.82
N LYS A 176 -9.22 -8.69 3.79
CA LYS A 176 -9.02 -9.51 5.00
C LYS A 176 -7.58 -9.37 5.51
N ALA A 177 -7.40 -9.54 6.81
CA ALA A 177 -6.07 -9.63 7.40
C ALA A 177 -5.26 -10.81 6.80
N PRO A 178 -3.96 -10.63 6.55
CA PRO A 178 -3.10 -11.72 6.15
C PRO A 178 -2.95 -12.74 7.28
N ARG A 179 -2.64 -13.99 6.93
CA ARG A 179 -2.21 -14.98 7.93
C ARG A 179 -0.93 -14.50 8.63
N PRO A 180 -0.67 -14.91 9.89
CA PRO A 180 0.49 -14.44 10.66
C PRO A 180 1.83 -14.57 9.93
N GLU A 181 2.02 -15.67 9.19
CA GLU A 181 3.23 -15.93 8.38
C GLU A 181 3.48 -14.91 7.25
N TYR A 182 2.46 -14.13 6.86
CA TYR A 182 2.53 -13.10 5.82
C TYR A 182 2.38 -11.67 6.37
N ALA A 183 2.34 -11.51 7.69
CA ALA A 183 2.15 -10.20 8.33
C ALA A 183 3.30 -9.21 8.06
N GLU A 184 4.53 -9.71 7.84
CA GLU A 184 5.70 -8.86 7.58
C GLU A 184 5.50 -7.95 6.36
N GLY A 185 4.89 -8.48 5.29
CA GLY A 185 4.61 -7.70 4.08
C GLY A 185 3.64 -6.54 4.34
N ALA A 186 2.60 -6.78 5.14
CA ALA A 186 1.65 -5.73 5.54
C ALA A 186 2.32 -4.69 6.45
N LEU A 187 3.15 -5.13 7.39
CA LEU A 187 3.87 -4.23 8.29
C LEU A 187 4.93 -3.38 7.58
N PHE A 188 5.47 -3.82 6.43
CA PHE A 188 6.44 -3.04 5.67
C PHE A 188 5.88 -1.66 5.26
N GLN A 189 4.64 -1.60 4.77
CA GLN A 189 4.00 -0.32 4.42
C GLN A 189 3.91 0.59 5.65
N MET A 190 3.54 0.03 6.81
CA MET A 190 3.40 0.81 8.03
C MET A 190 4.75 1.30 8.57
N LYS A 191 5.78 0.45 8.54
CA LYS A 191 7.14 0.85 8.95
C LYS A 191 7.75 1.87 8.00
N PHE A 192 7.37 1.86 6.72
CA PHE A 192 7.72 2.93 5.77
C PHE A 192 7.16 4.27 6.24
N TYR A 193 5.87 4.35 6.56
CA TYR A 193 5.27 5.59 7.07
C TYR A 193 5.88 6.04 8.39
N ALA A 194 6.15 5.08 9.28
CA ALA A 194 6.84 5.36 10.53
C ALA A 194 8.22 5.99 10.32
N LEU A 195 8.99 5.48 9.33
CA LEU A 195 10.27 6.04 8.93
C LEU A 195 10.11 7.48 8.40
N VAL A 196 9.15 7.73 7.51
CA VAL A 196 8.92 9.08 6.96
C VAL A 196 8.54 10.07 8.07
N VAL A 197 7.63 9.69 8.95
CA VAL A 197 7.23 10.51 10.11
C VAL A 197 8.41 10.77 11.04
N TRP A 198 9.22 9.74 11.34
CA TRP A 198 10.41 9.92 12.17
C TRP A 198 11.42 10.87 11.52
N ARG A 199 11.66 10.78 10.22
CA ARG A 199 12.58 11.68 9.51
C ARG A 199 12.06 13.13 9.50
N LEU A 200 10.76 13.34 9.37
CA LEU A 200 10.11 14.67 9.37
C LEU A 200 10.01 15.30 10.77
N LYS A 201 9.49 14.55 11.75
CA LYS A 201 9.09 15.06 13.06
C LYS A 201 10.10 14.75 14.16
N LYS A 202 11.12 13.94 13.87
CA LYS A 202 12.11 13.43 14.84
C LYS A 202 11.52 12.64 16.00
N THR A 203 10.31 12.11 15.82
CA THR A 203 9.59 11.29 16.78
C THR A 203 9.25 9.94 16.15
N VAL A 204 9.61 8.85 16.84
CA VAL A 204 9.20 7.50 16.43
C VAL A 204 7.73 7.30 16.84
N PRO A 205 6.83 6.95 15.92
CA PRO A 205 5.46 6.63 16.29
C PRO A 205 5.41 5.51 17.32
N ARG A 206 4.59 5.66 18.36
CA ARG A 206 4.46 4.69 19.44
C ARG A 206 3.78 3.41 18.97
N ARG A 207 2.86 3.54 18.00
CA ARG A 207 2.04 2.45 17.46
C ARG A 207 1.74 2.62 15.98
N LEU A 208 1.79 1.52 15.26
CA LEU A 208 1.27 1.35 13.90
C LEU A 208 0.05 0.45 13.99
N GLN A 209 -1.02 0.80 13.26
CA GLN A 209 -2.28 0.06 13.30
C GLN A 209 -2.83 -0.12 11.89
N LEU A 210 -3.09 -1.38 11.52
CA LEU A 210 -3.81 -1.75 10.31
C LEU A 210 -5.21 -2.22 10.72
N VAL A 211 -6.24 -1.58 10.18
CA VAL A 211 -7.63 -1.90 10.47
C VAL A 211 -8.24 -2.63 9.26
N TYR A 212 -8.38 -3.95 9.37
CA TYR A 212 -8.88 -4.80 8.30
C TYR A 212 -10.40 -4.91 8.34
N LEU A 213 -11.07 -4.00 7.63
CA LEU A 213 -12.52 -3.94 7.51
C LEU A 213 -13.10 -5.18 6.83
N GLY A 214 -12.34 -5.89 5.99
CA GLY A 214 -12.82 -7.09 5.30
C GLY A 214 -12.94 -8.33 6.19
N SER A 215 -12.22 -8.38 7.31
CA SER A 215 -12.30 -9.48 8.29
C SER A 215 -12.70 -9.05 9.69
N GLY A 216 -12.64 -7.76 10.03
CA GLY A 216 -12.91 -7.26 11.37
C GLY A 216 -11.72 -7.41 12.32
N ASP A 217 -10.50 -7.43 11.79
CA ASP A 217 -9.28 -7.58 12.59
C ASP A 217 -8.53 -6.25 12.69
N VAL A 218 -7.85 -6.05 13.83
CA VAL A 218 -6.90 -4.95 14.01
C VAL A 218 -5.52 -5.55 14.26
N LEU A 219 -4.57 -5.23 13.39
CA LEU A 219 -3.17 -5.60 13.55
C LEU A 219 -2.38 -4.39 14.05
N THR A 220 -1.75 -4.54 15.21
CA THR A 220 -0.91 -3.48 15.80
C THR A 220 0.55 -3.89 15.82
N TYR A 221 1.43 -2.91 15.67
CA TYR A 221 2.87 -3.07 15.87
C TYR A 221 3.46 -1.82 16.51
N ASP A 222 4.27 -1.99 17.54
CA ASP A 222 4.93 -0.89 18.24
C ASP A 222 6.39 -0.85 17.78
N PRO A 223 6.78 0.09 16.89
CA PRO A 223 8.08 0.07 16.26
C PRO A 223 9.16 0.61 17.19
N VAL A 224 10.36 0.03 17.07
CA VAL A 224 11.56 0.57 17.71
C VAL A 224 12.45 1.24 16.68
N LEU A 225 13.39 2.08 17.13
CA LEU A 225 14.32 2.79 16.25
C LEU A 225 15.05 1.85 15.27
N ALA A 226 15.53 0.70 15.76
CA ALA A 226 16.23 -0.29 14.96
C ALA A 226 15.37 -0.91 13.83
N ASP A 227 14.03 -0.90 13.96
CA ASP A 227 13.14 -1.28 12.85
C ASP A 227 13.22 -0.27 11.71
N LEU A 228 13.15 1.01 12.04
CA LEU A 228 13.10 2.09 11.06
C LEU A 228 14.43 2.20 10.31
N GLU A 229 15.55 2.06 11.01
CA GLU A 229 16.88 2.00 10.40
C GLU A 229 17.03 0.81 9.45
N ARG A 230 16.45 -0.35 9.80
CA ARG A 230 16.46 -1.54 8.94
C ARG A 230 15.62 -1.33 7.68
N VAL A 231 14.45 -0.71 7.83
CA VAL A 231 13.60 -0.35 6.69
C VAL A 231 14.30 0.66 5.80
N GLU A 232 14.97 1.67 6.36
CA GLU A 232 15.76 2.62 5.59
C GLU A 232 16.84 1.93 4.75
N ARG A 233 17.66 1.06 5.36
CA ARG A 233 18.66 0.27 4.63
C ARG A 233 18.04 -0.55 3.50
N LYS A 234 16.89 -1.20 3.75
CA LYS A 234 16.17 -1.96 2.74
C LYS A 234 15.68 -1.07 1.59
N LEU A 235 15.17 0.12 1.89
CA LEU A 235 14.71 1.09 0.88
C LEU A 235 15.86 1.64 0.05
N LEU A 236 17.03 1.90 0.65
CA LEU A 236 18.22 2.33 -0.08
C LEU A 236 18.69 1.25 -1.06
N ALA A 237 18.75 -0.01 -0.63
CA ALA A 237 19.10 -1.14 -1.51
C ALA A 237 18.06 -1.34 -2.63
N LEU A 238 16.77 -1.21 -2.31
CA LEU A 238 15.69 -1.29 -3.29
C LEU A 238 15.77 -0.16 -4.31
N TRP A 239 16.07 1.06 -3.86
CA TRP A 239 16.22 2.23 -4.71
C TRP A 239 17.41 2.09 -5.65
N GLU A 240 18.54 1.57 -5.16
CA GLU A 240 19.69 1.30 -5.99
C GLU A 240 19.37 0.28 -7.09
N ALA A 241 18.63 -0.79 -6.77
CA ALA A 241 18.17 -1.74 -7.78
C ALA A 241 17.25 -1.10 -8.83
N ILE A 242 16.33 -0.22 -8.40
CA ILE A 242 15.47 0.57 -9.31
C ILE A 242 16.32 1.47 -10.21
N ARG A 243 17.34 2.14 -9.65
CA ARG A 243 18.24 3.03 -10.40
C ARG A 243 19.01 2.26 -11.47
N VAL A 244 19.59 1.12 -11.12
CA VAL A 244 20.32 0.25 -12.06
C VAL A 244 19.38 -0.26 -13.16
N ALA A 245 18.19 -0.75 -12.82
CA ALA A 245 17.19 -1.15 -13.82
C ALA A 245 16.78 0.02 -14.73
N THR A 246 16.65 1.22 -14.17
CA THR A 246 16.30 2.44 -14.91
C THR A 246 17.39 2.82 -15.91
N GLU A 247 18.65 2.77 -15.49
CA GLU A 247 19.80 3.15 -16.33
C GLU A 247 20.11 2.11 -17.40
N THR A 248 19.93 0.83 -17.10
CA THR A 248 20.24 -0.26 -18.04
C THR A 248 19.07 -0.63 -18.95
N GLY A 249 17.85 -0.34 -18.53
CA GLY A 249 16.63 -0.85 -19.16
C GLY A 249 16.35 -2.33 -18.85
N ASP A 250 17.12 -3.00 -17.99
CA ASP A 250 16.89 -4.41 -17.60
C ASP A 250 15.78 -4.50 -16.53
N TRP A 251 14.54 -4.69 -17.00
CA TRP A 251 13.36 -4.86 -16.15
C TRP A 251 12.86 -6.30 -16.20
N ARG A 252 13.44 -7.15 -15.36
CA ARG A 252 13.13 -8.59 -15.36
C ARG A 252 11.70 -8.86 -14.86
N PRO A 253 10.88 -9.63 -15.60
CA PRO A 253 9.61 -10.11 -15.07
C PRO A 253 9.83 -11.10 -13.93
N ARG A 254 8.84 -11.22 -13.04
CA ARG A 254 8.82 -12.25 -12.00
C ARG A 254 7.45 -12.91 -11.97
N ARG A 255 7.39 -14.18 -12.39
CA ARG A 255 6.16 -14.97 -12.36
C ARG A 255 5.76 -15.31 -10.93
N SER A 256 4.49 -15.13 -10.60
CA SER A 256 3.91 -15.49 -9.30
C SER A 256 2.41 -15.75 -9.45
N LYS A 257 1.74 -16.20 -8.37
CA LYS A 257 0.28 -16.34 -8.34
C LYS A 257 -0.43 -14.99 -8.58
N LEU A 258 0.22 -13.88 -8.27
CA LEU A 258 -0.33 -12.53 -8.47
C LEU A 258 -0.37 -12.11 -9.93
N CYS A 259 0.33 -12.82 -10.83
CA CYS A 259 0.24 -12.55 -12.26
C CYS A 259 -1.21 -12.67 -12.77
N GLY A 260 -2.02 -13.58 -12.20
CA GLY A 260 -3.45 -13.72 -12.55
C GLY A 260 -4.30 -12.47 -12.30
N TRP A 261 -3.78 -11.52 -11.53
CA TRP A 261 -4.42 -10.24 -11.19
C TRP A 261 -3.66 -9.03 -11.76
N CYS A 262 -2.69 -9.26 -12.65
CA CYS A 262 -1.91 -8.21 -13.29
C CYS A 262 -2.59 -7.76 -14.59
N ASP A 263 -2.95 -6.48 -14.68
CA ASP A 263 -3.61 -5.90 -15.87
C ASP A 263 -2.73 -5.87 -17.12
N HIS A 264 -1.42 -6.07 -16.96
CA HIS A 264 -0.44 -5.98 -18.05
C HIS A 264 -0.02 -7.35 -18.62
N GLN A 265 -0.77 -8.42 -18.35
CA GLN A 265 -0.47 -9.76 -18.91
C GLN A 265 -0.34 -9.74 -20.44
N ALA A 266 -1.19 -8.97 -21.14
CA ALA A 266 -1.21 -8.90 -22.60
C ALA A 266 0.12 -8.41 -23.22
N VAL A 267 0.90 -7.63 -22.47
CA VAL A 267 2.21 -7.09 -22.90
C VAL A 267 3.39 -7.71 -22.14
N CYS A 268 3.14 -8.76 -21.34
CA CYS A 268 4.15 -9.39 -20.50
C CYS A 268 4.83 -10.56 -21.23
N PRO A 269 6.18 -10.62 -21.30
CA PRO A 269 6.91 -11.72 -21.94
C PRO A 269 6.63 -13.10 -21.35
N GLU A 270 6.33 -13.20 -20.06
CA GLU A 270 5.96 -14.47 -19.39
C GLU A 270 4.70 -15.11 -19.96
N PHE A 271 3.90 -14.33 -20.70
CA PHE A 271 2.66 -14.75 -21.35
C PHE A 271 2.72 -14.57 -22.88
N GLY A 272 3.93 -14.39 -23.45
CA GLY A 272 4.14 -14.19 -24.89
C GLY A 272 3.84 -12.77 -25.38
N GLY A 273 3.53 -11.83 -24.48
CA GLY A 273 3.34 -10.42 -24.80
C GLY A 273 4.66 -9.68 -25.03
N THR A 274 4.60 -8.54 -25.71
CA THR A 274 5.77 -7.68 -25.95
C THR A 274 5.60 -6.36 -25.20
N PRO A 275 6.50 -6.02 -24.26
CA PRO A 275 6.53 -4.71 -23.60
C PRO A 275 6.62 -3.57 -24.62
N PRO A 276 6.06 -2.39 -24.34
CA PRO A 276 6.34 -1.21 -25.14
C PRO A 276 7.85 -0.92 -25.18
N PRO A 277 8.35 -0.14 -26.17
CA PRO A 277 9.71 0.36 -26.16
C PRO A 277 10.03 1.10 -24.86
N TYR A 278 11.21 0.88 -24.29
CA TYR A 278 11.60 1.56 -23.05
C TYR A 278 11.84 3.05 -23.32
N PRO A 279 11.17 3.97 -22.60
CA PRO A 279 11.11 5.37 -23.02
C PRO A 279 12.27 6.24 -22.50
N LEU A 280 13.16 5.68 -21.67
CA LEU A 280 14.30 6.43 -21.10
C LEU A 280 15.63 6.05 -21.79
N PRO A 281 16.60 6.97 -21.83
CA PRO A 281 17.93 6.66 -22.34
C PRO A 281 18.58 5.52 -21.55
N VAL A 282 19.03 4.48 -22.25
CA VAL A 282 19.80 3.40 -21.65
C VAL A 282 21.29 3.67 -21.74
N ARG A 283 21.99 3.47 -20.64
CA ARG A 283 23.46 3.43 -20.63
C ARG A 283 23.87 1.99 -20.99
N PRO A 284 24.66 1.77 -22.04
CA PRO A 284 25.22 0.45 -22.28
C PRO A 284 26.03 0.06 -21.05
N ALA A 285 25.79 -1.14 -20.53
CA ALA A 285 26.56 -1.68 -19.42
C ALA A 285 28.05 -1.56 -19.78
N ALA A 286 28.82 -0.82 -18.97
CA ALA A 286 30.26 -0.79 -19.14
C ALA A 286 30.74 -2.25 -19.11
N GLY A 287 31.31 -2.71 -20.23
CA GLY A 287 31.70 -4.10 -20.40
C GLY A 287 32.57 -4.53 -19.24
N VAL A 288 32.07 -5.45 -18.42
CA VAL A 288 32.93 -6.24 -17.54
C VAL A 288 33.88 -7.01 -18.47
N PRO A 289 35.20 -6.82 -18.39
CA PRO A 289 36.12 -7.61 -19.21
C PRO A 289 35.92 -9.09 -18.87
N ALA A 290 35.70 -9.88 -19.91
CA ALA A 290 35.53 -11.32 -19.83
C ALA A 290 36.85 -11.97 -19.37
N ALA A 291 37.04 -12.11 -18.07
CA ALA A 291 38.11 -12.91 -17.49
C ALA A 291 37.71 -13.45 -16.11
N ALA A 292 36.87 -14.48 -16.11
CA ALA A 292 36.85 -15.54 -15.09
C ALA A 292 35.89 -16.66 -15.54
N GLN A 293 36.23 -17.35 -16.62
CA GLN A 293 35.76 -18.72 -16.82
C GLN A 293 36.80 -19.67 -16.23
N SER A 294 36.31 -20.72 -15.59
CA SER A 294 36.99 -21.92 -15.08
C SER A 294 37.71 -21.83 -13.73
N LEU A 295 37.01 -22.29 -12.67
CA LEU A 295 37.59 -23.15 -11.64
C LEU A 295 36.59 -24.29 -11.34
N PRO A 296 37.04 -25.55 -11.21
CA PRO A 296 36.18 -26.73 -11.18
C PRO A 296 35.59 -27.02 -9.78
N ALA A 297 34.45 -27.71 -9.79
CA ALA A 297 33.76 -28.21 -8.61
C ALA A 297 34.60 -29.24 -7.83
N GLN A 298 34.64 -29.12 -6.51
CA GLN A 298 35.01 -30.20 -5.59
C GLN A 298 33.95 -30.35 -4.48
N ARG A 299 33.60 -31.60 -4.19
CA ARG A 299 32.66 -32.06 -3.17
C ARG A 299 33.37 -32.36 -1.84
N GLY A 300 32.61 -32.27 -0.74
CA GLY A 300 32.89 -32.84 0.59
C GLY A 300 33.71 -31.90 1.50
N ASP A 301 33.40 -31.64 2.77
CA ASP A 301 32.61 -32.40 3.75
C ASP A 301 32.07 -31.50 4.88
N ALA A 302 31.16 -32.09 5.65
CA ALA A 302 30.37 -31.53 6.75
C ALA A 302 31.16 -31.00 7.95
N ALA A 303 30.59 -29.99 8.62
CA ALA A 303 30.73 -29.79 10.07
C ALA A 303 29.48 -29.08 10.64
N ALA A 304 28.99 -29.63 11.75
CA ALA A 304 27.74 -29.30 12.41
C ALA A 304 27.87 -28.22 13.49
N GLY A 305 26.73 -27.56 13.79
CA GLY A 305 26.39 -26.99 15.10
C GLY A 305 26.07 -25.48 15.12
N PRO A 306 25.33 -24.96 16.13
CA PRO A 306 24.22 -25.56 16.87
C PRO A 306 22.90 -24.79 16.70
N GLU A 307 21.79 -25.49 16.96
CA GLU A 307 20.44 -24.94 17.03
C GLU A 307 20.26 -24.06 18.28
N VAL A 308 19.67 -22.88 18.11
CA VAL A 308 19.22 -22.02 19.22
C VAL A 308 17.70 -22.00 19.23
N SER A 309 17.13 -22.78 20.14
CA SER A 309 15.70 -22.88 20.41
C SER A 309 15.24 -21.67 21.24
N ALA A 310 14.51 -20.75 20.63
CA ALA A 310 13.82 -19.67 21.35
C ALA A 310 12.40 -20.11 21.70
N SER A 311 12.19 -20.47 22.97
CA SER A 311 10.90 -20.79 23.55
C SER A 311 10.10 -19.50 23.82
N VAL A 312 8.90 -19.39 23.24
CA VAL A 312 7.95 -18.33 23.53
C VAL A 312 7.14 -18.76 24.75
N ARG A 313 7.29 -18.05 25.88
CA ARG A 313 6.40 -18.17 27.04
C ARG A 313 5.22 -17.21 26.88
N VAL A 314 4.01 -17.74 27.05
CA VAL A 314 2.77 -16.97 27.23
C VAL A 314 2.65 -16.67 28.73
N PRO A 315 2.42 -15.42 29.16
CA PRO A 315 2.11 -15.14 30.57
C PRO A 315 0.65 -15.51 30.87
N GLU A 316 0.47 -16.40 31.85
CA GLU A 316 -0.83 -16.69 32.47
C GLU A 316 -1.29 -15.45 33.26
N SER A 317 -2.56 -15.08 33.06
CA SER A 317 -3.22 -14.02 33.80
C SER A 317 -3.67 -14.52 35.17
N ASP A 318 -3.07 -13.97 36.21
CA ASP A 318 -3.43 -14.16 37.60
C ASP A 318 -4.79 -13.48 37.87
N GLY A 319 -5.83 -14.29 38.10
CA GLY A 319 -7.21 -13.85 38.32
C GLY A 319 -7.69 -14.29 39.69
N GLY A 320 -7.31 -13.54 40.73
CA GLY A 320 -7.72 -13.78 42.12
C GLY A 320 -8.71 -12.72 42.64
N VAL A 321 -9.85 -13.23 43.12
CA VAL A 321 -10.71 -12.74 44.22
C VAL A 321 -11.86 -11.77 43.89
N GLN A 322 -13.09 -12.29 44.06
CA GLN A 322 -14.21 -11.77 44.89
C GLN A 322 -15.33 -12.84 44.82
N GLY A 323 -15.81 -13.49 45.88
CA GLY A 323 -16.23 -12.97 47.17
C GLY A 323 -17.76 -12.78 47.17
N ARG A 324 -18.56 -13.82 47.52
CA ARG A 324 -19.99 -13.67 47.85
C ARG A 324 -20.38 -14.56 49.02
N MET A 325 -20.69 -13.91 50.13
CA MET A 325 -21.51 -14.41 51.24
C MET A 325 -22.95 -14.62 50.75
N GLY A 326 -23.59 -15.71 51.17
CA GLY A 326 -25.05 -15.81 51.22
C GLY A 326 -25.54 -15.70 52.66
N PRO A 327 -26.84 -15.48 52.86
CA PRO A 327 -27.52 -15.96 54.05
C PRO A 327 -28.62 -16.98 53.70
N ASP A 328 -28.75 -17.96 54.59
CA ASP A 328 -29.86 -18.85 54.95
C ASP A 328 -31.12 -18.91 54.05
#